data_AF-I3DGP4-F1
#
_entry.id   AF-I3DGP4-F1
#
_cell.length_a   1.000
_cell.length_b   1.000
_cell.length_c   1.000
_cell.angle_alpha   90.00
_cell.angle_beta   90.00
_cell.angle_gamma   90.00
#
_symmetry.space_group_name_H-M   'P 1'
#
loop_
_entity.id
_entity.type
_entity.pdbx_description
1 polymer ?
#
loop_
_entity_poly.entity_id
_entity_poly.type
_entity_poly.pdbx_seq_one_letter_code
_entity_poly.pdbx_strand_id
1 'polypeptide(L)'
;MKQSILIKKTDKFVLIYSYLVGRILRVDAKQQVSYSNTNIGDLDLGKKIREKLSESHSITEELFMDIWKHRNELDEILQKKEEEIIKKCGYKNKNAFQRDISFLSVDIRNNILFITPLHQDGLDSFETVRDKDGQGVEFEYPVNLSDEELGKAVKDAFEYCTSIYRK
;
A
#
# COMPACT_ATOMS: atom_id res chain seq x y z
N MET A 1 0.33 -18.94 -1.67
CA MET A 1 -0.67 -17.95 -1.20
C MET A 1 -0.26 -16.61 -1.77
N LYS A 2 -1.22 -15.76 -2.18
CA LYS A 2 -0.92 -14.40 -2.62
C LYS A 2 -1.33 -13.44 -1.52
N GLN A 3 -0.41 -12.59 -1.08
CA GLN A 3 -0.67 -11.52 -0.14
C GLN A 3 -0.22 -10.22 -0.80
N SER A 4 -0.92 -9.13 -0.51
CA SER A 4 -0.64 -7.84 -1.11
C SER A 4 -1.02 -6.74 -0.12
N ILE A 5 -0.15 -5.74 -0.02
CA ILE A 5 -0.42 -4.51 0.74
C ILE A 5 -0.06 -3.30 -0.13
N LEU A 6 -0.72 -2.17 0.14
CA LEU A 6 -0.32 -0.86 -0.37
C LEU A 6 0.25 -0.04 0.77
N ILE A 7 1.44 0.50 0.56
CA ILE A 7 2.04 1.49 1.45
C ILE A 7 1.91 2.87 0.80
N LYS A 8 1.31 3.79 1.54
CA LYS A 8 1.12 5.19 1.19
C LYS A 8 2.02 6.02 2.11
N LYS A 9 2.97 6.77 1.56
CA LYS A 9 3.94 7.58 2.33
C LYS A 9 3.86 9.05 1.94
N THR A 10 3.75 9.93 2.93
CA THR A 10 3.97 11.37 2.75
C THR A 10 5.32 11.79 3.34
N ASP A 11 5.58 13.08 3.43
CA ASP A 11 6.70 13.64 4.19
C ASP A 11 6.60 13.38 5.71
N LYS A 12 5.37 13.22 6.23
CA LYS A 12 5.08 13.13 7.67
C LYS A 12 4.63 11.74 8.13
N PHE A 13 3.92 11.00 7.30
CA PHE A 13 3.29 9.74 7.71
C PHE A 13 3.50 8.59 6.74
N VAL A 14 3.39 7.38 7.28
CA VAL A 14 3.33 6.11 6.56
C VAL A 14 2.03 5.43 6.93
N LEU A 15 1.27 5.04 5.90
CA LEU A 15 0.02 4.32 6.01
C LEU A 15 0.16 2.98 5.30
N ILE A 16 -0.26 1.89 5.94
CA ILE A 16 -0.19 0.54 5.37
C ILE A 16 -1.59 -0.05 5.32
N TYR A 17 -2.01 -0.41 4.10
CA TYR A 17 -3.30 -1.00 3.78
C TYR A 17 -3.10 -2.45 3.35
N SER A 18 -3.87 -3.36 3.92
CA SER A 18 -3.97 -4.73 3.44
C SER A 18 -4.98 -4.86 2.30
N TYR A 19 -4.66 -5.70 1.32
CA TYR A 19 -5.58 -6.05 0.25
C TYR A 19 -6.17 -7.44 0.42
N LEU A 20 -7.43 -7.55 0.03
CA LEU A 20 -8.07 -8.79 -0.37
C LEU A 20 -7.65 -9.10 -1.81
N VAL A 21 -7.14 -10.30 -2.06
CA VAL A 21 -6.51 -10.68 -3.34
C VAL A 21 -7.34 -11.74 -4.06
N GLY A 22 -7.79 -11.46 -5.28
CA GLY A 22 -8.51 -12.45 -6.09
C GLY A 22 -8.63 -12.01 -7.55
N ARG A 23 -9.83 -12.19 -8.14
CA ARG A 23 -10.15 -11.62 -9.47
C ARG A 23 -10.07 -10.10 -9.49
N ILE A 24 -10.24 -9.48 -8.33
CA ILE A 24 -10.04 -8.06 -8.06
C ILE A 24 -9.05 -7.93 -6.91
N LEU A 25 -8.39 -6.77 -6.85
CA LEU A 25 -7.61 -6.34 -5.69
C LEU A 25 -8.42 -5.26 -4.97
N ARG A 26 -8.69 -5.41 -3.67
CA ARG A 26 -9.54 -4.46 -2.95
C ARG A 26 -9.12 -4.29 -1.50
N VAL A 27 -9.07 -3.04 -1.03
CA VAL A 27 -8.82 -2.73 0.38
C VAL A 27 -9.98 -3.33 1.19
N ASP A 28 -9.68 -4.14 2.20
CA ASP A 28 -10.73 -4.62 3.10
C ASP A 28 -11.33 -3.43 3.87
N ALA A 29 -12.62 -3.17 3.67
CA ALA A 29 -13.34 -2.10 4.36
C ALA A 29 -13.42 -2.31 5.88
N LYS A 30 -13.22 -3.55 6.37
CA LYS A 30 -13.23 -3.89 7.80
C LYS A 30 -11.87 -3.68 8.47
N GLN A 31 -10.78 -3.56 7.70
CA GLN A 31 -9.46 -3.40 8.29
C GLN A 31 -9.32 -2.08 9.06
N GLN A 32 -8.37 -2.07 9.99
CA GLN A 32 -7.82 -0.86 10.58
C GLN A 32 -6.52 -0.50 9.88
N VAL A 33 -6.43 0.68 9.26
CA VAL A 33 -5.21 1.11 8.57
C VAL A 33 -4.07 1.29 9.57
N SER A 34 -2.89 0.74 9.28
CA SER A 34 -1.71 0.99 10.11
C SER A 34 -1.22 2.41 9.84
N TYR A 35 -0.99 3.17 10.90
CA TYR A 35 -0.56 4.57 10.84
C TYR A 35 0.74 4.73 11.63
N SER A 36 1.70 5.46 11.08
CA SER A 36 2.97 5.79 11.75
C SER A 36 3.58 7.08 11.20
N ASN A 37 4.47 7.71 11.96
CA ASN A 37 5.29 8.82 11.46
C ASN A 37 6.39 8.30 10.52
N THR A 38 6.89 9.15 9.63
CA THR A 38 7.99 8.80 8.70
C THR A 38 9.32 8.50 9.36
N ASN A 39 9.53 8.93 10.60
CA ASN A 39 10.71 8.62 11.40
C ASN A 39 10.65 7.25 12.11
N ILE A 40 9.64 6.41 11.84
CA ILE A 40 9.56 5.05 12.36
C ILE A 40 10.85 4.26 12.05
N GLY A 41 11.35 3.51 13.03
CA GLY A 41 12.53 2.65 12.86
C GLY A 41 12.29 1.50 11.89
N ASP A 42 13.36 0.98 11.29
CA ASP A 42 13.28 -0.08 10.26
C ASP A 42 12.61 -1.35 10.83
N LEU A 43 13.02 -1.78 12.02
CA LEU A 43 12.43 -2.92 12.72
C LEU A 43 10.91 -2.76 12.93
N ASP A 44 10.46 -1.61 13.41
CA ASP A 44 9.04 -1.39 13.70
C ASP A 44 8.21 -1.26 12.43
N LEU A 45 8.78 -0.67 11.38
CA LEU A 45 8.14 -0.61 10.07
C LEU A 45 7.96 -2.02 9.49
N GLY A 46 9.00 -2.85 9.52
CA GLY A 46 8.93 -4.23 9.03
C GLY A 46 7.92 -5.09 9.78
N LYS A 47 7.84 -4.97 11.12
CA LYS A 47 6.80 -5.63 11.92
C LYS A 47 5.40 -5.25 11.45
N LYS A 48 5.13 -3.95 11.28
CA LYS A 48 3.84 -3.46 10.79
C LYS A 48 3.51 -3.95 9.38
N ILE A 49 4.51 -4.01 8.50
CA ILE A 49 4.37 -4.57 7.14
C ILE A 49 3.98 -6.05 7.23
N ARG A 50 4.67 -6.84 8.07
CA ARG A 50 4.40 -8.26 8.23
C ARG A 50 3.02 -8.52 8.84
N GLU A 51 2.64 -7.75 9.87
CA GLU A 51 1.29 -7.76 10.44
C GLU A 51 0.25 -7.50 9.35
N LYS A 52 0.44 -6.46 8.53
CA LYS A 52 -0.52 -6.12 7.46
C LYS A 52 -0.56 -7.15 6.34
N LEU A 53 0.56 -7.77 5.99
CA LEU A 53 0.58 -8.90 5.05
C LEU A 53 -0.21 -10.09 5.63
N SER A 54 -0.14 -10.35 6.94
CA SER A 54 -0.90 -11.43 7.58
C SER A 54 -2.42 -11.21 7.55
N GLU A 55 -2.86 -9.94 7.49
CA GLU A 55 -4.27 -9.58 7.28
C GLU A 55 -4.70 -9.76 5.82
N SER A 56 -3.76 -9.81 4.87
CA SER A 56 -4.07 -10.02 3.45
C SER A 56 -4.44 -11.47 3.20
N HIS A 57 -5.57 -11.69 2.53
CA HIS A 57 -6.03 -13.02 2.23
C HIS A 57 -6.79 -13.08 0.90
N SER A 58 -6.94 -14.31 0.40
CA SER A 58 -7.62 -14.57 -0.86
C SER A 58 -9.12 -14.24 -0.78
N ILE A 59 -9.67 -13.70 -1.87
CA ILE A 59 -11.11 -13.55 -2.06
C ILE A 59 -11.69 -14.90 -2.49
N THR A 60 -12.53 -15.48 -1.65
CA THR A 60 -13.35 -16.66 -1.99
C THR A 60 -14.52 -16.25 -2.90
N GLU A 61 -15.17 -17.21 -3.54
CA GLU A 61 -16.36 -16.94 -4.36
C GLU A 61 -17.49 -16.28 -3.55
N GLU A 62 -17.74 -16.77 -2.33
CA GLU A 62 -18.72 -16.18 -1.41
C GLU A 62 -18.38 -14.73 -1.07
N LEU A 63 -17.12 -14.46 -0.69
CA LEU A 63 -16.68 -13.11 -0.36
C LEU A 63 -16.73 -12.18 -1.59
N PHE A 64 -16.43 -12.69 -2.79
CA PHE A 64 -16.56 -11.93 -4.02
C PHE A 64 -18.01 -11.49 -4.25
N MET A 65 -18.97 -12.41 -4.09
CA MET A 65 -20.39 -12.12 -4.26
C MET A 65 -20.91 -11.12 -3.21
N ASP A 66 -20.46 -11.24 -1.97
CA ASP A 66 -20.77 -10.28 -0.91
C ASP A 66 -20.24 -8.88 -1.23
N ILE A 67 -18.96 -8.77 -1.61
CA ILE A 67 -18.34 -7.52 -2.05
C ILE A 67 -19.11 -6.92 -3.23
N TRP A 68 -19.48 -7.73 -4.22
CA TRP A 68 -20.19 -7.25 -5.41
C TRP A 68 -21.58 -6.69 -5.08
N LYS A 69 -22.31 -7.40 -4.22
CA LYS A 69 -23.65 -7.02 -3.75
C LYS A 69 -23.62 -5.73 -2.92
N HIS A 70 -22.62 -5.58 -2.06
CA HIS A 70 -22.50 -4.46 -1.10
C HIS A 70 -21.49 -3.39 -1.53
N ARG A 71 -21.06 -3.36 -2.79
CA ARG A 71 -19.93 -2.54 -3.27
C ARG A 71 -20.05 -1.06 -2.91
N ASN A 72 -21.23 -0.45 -3.09
CA ASN A 72 -21.44 0.97 -2.84
C ASN A 72 -21.31 1.29 -1.34
N GLU A 73 -21.89 0.47 -0.47
CA GLU A 73 -21.81 0.63 0.99
C GLU A 73 -20.36 0.49 1.46
N LEU A 74 -19.63 -0.49 0.92
CA LEU A 74 -18.22 -0.70 1.21
C LEU A 74 -17.35 0.46 0.71
N ASP A 75 -17.63 1.02 -0.47
CA ASP A 75 -16.92 2.19 -1.01
C ASP A 75 -17.16 3.43 -0.14
N GLU A 76 -18.40 3.66 0.32
CA GLU A 76 -18.71 4.76 1.24
C GLU A 76 -17.99 4.64 2.58
N ILE A 77 -17.90 3.42 3.14
CA ILE A 77 -17.15 3.16 4.37
C ILE A 77 -15.66 3.48 4.17
N LEU A 78 -15.08 3.00 3.07
CA LEU A 78 -13.67 3.26 2.75
C LEU A 78 -13.41 4.76 2.55
N GLN A 79 -14.30 5.47 1.87
CA GLN A 79 -14.18 6.91 1.67
C GLN A 79 -14.20 7.67 3.00
N LYS A 80 -15.16 7.36 3.89
CA LYS A 80 -15.23 8.00 5.22
C LYS A 80 -13.97 7.73 6.04
N LYS A 81 -13.46 6.50 6.04
CA LYS A 81 -12.20 6.15 6.70
C LYS A 81 -11.01 6.92 6.12
N GLU A 82 -10.93 7.06 4.81
CA GLU A 82 -9.87 7.82 4.14
C GLU A 82 -9.94 9.30 4.55
N GLU A 83 -11.12 9.91 4.55
CA GLU A 83 -11.32 11.30 4.99
C GLU A 83 -10.89 11.53 6.44
N GLU A 84 -11.19 10.59 7.33
CA GLU A 84 -10.73 10.63 8.73
C GLU A 84 -9.20 10.54 8.84
N ILE A 85 -8.56 9.67 8.06
CA ILE A 85 -7.10 9.53 8.03
C ILE A 85 -6.46 10.82 7.49
N ILE A 86 -6.98 11.37 6.39
CA ILE A 86 -6.50 12.63 5.80
C ILE A 86 -6.53 13.77 6.83
N LYS A 87 -7.64 13.88 7.59
CA LYS A 87 -7.77 14.85 8.68
C LYS A 87 -6.78 14.59 9.80
N LYS A 88 -6.59 13.32 10.22
CA LYS A 88 -5.59 12.93 11.23
C LYS A 88 -4.16 13.27 10.81
N CYS A 89 -3.85 13.13 9.52
CA CYS A 89 -2.60 13.54 8.91
C CYS A 89 -2.45 15.07 8.76
N GLY A 90 -3.46 15.87 9.14
CA GLY A 90 -3.41 17.34 9.09
C GLY A 90 -3.56 17.95 7.69
N TYR A 91 -4.04 17.19 6.70
CA TYR A 91 -4.30 17.73 5.36
C TYR A 91 -5.68 18.39 5.29
N LYS A 92 -5.76 19.52 4.59
CA LYS A 92 -6.99 20.29 4.42
C LYS A 92 -8.07 19.53 3.65
N ASN A 93 -7.67 18.74 2.65
CA ASN A 93 -8.57 17.97 1.79
C ASN A 93 -7.83 16.81 1.09
N LYS A 94 -8.59 15.90 0.47
CA LYS A 94 -8.07 14.74 -0.27
C LYS A 94 -7.09 15.13 -1.37
N ASN A 95 -7.34 16.21 -2.11
CA ASN A 95 -6.44 16.64 -3.20
C ASN A 95 -5.06 17.06 -2.68
N ALA A 96 -5.00 17.77 -1.55
CA ALA A 96 -3.73 18.16 -0.93
C ALA A 96 -2.94 16.93 -0.46
N PHE A 97 -3.63 15.96 0.15
CA PHE A 97 -3.04 14.69 0.57
C PHE A 97 -2.51 13.89 -0.62
N GLN A 98 -3.34 13.72 -1.66
CA GLN A 98 -3.01 12.92 -2.83
C GLN A 98 -1.85 13.51 -3.65
N ARG A 99 -1.65 14.83 -3.67
CA ARG A 99 -0.49 15.45 -4.33
C ARG A 99 0.83 15.23 -3.59
N ASP A 100 0.75 14.83 -2.33
CA ASP A 100 1.89 14.68 -1.43
C ASP A 100 2.09 13.23 -1.00
N ILE A 101 1.74 12.27 -1.85
CA ILE A 101 1.85 10.86 -1.51
C ILE A 101 2.75 10.12 -2.50
N SER A 102 3.54 9.20 -1.97
CA SER A 102 4.21 8.15 -2.72
C SER A 102 3.50 6.82 -2.45
N PHE A 103 3.43 5.97 -3.46
CA PHE A 103 2.85 4.65 -3.37
C PHE A 103 3.91 3.59 -3.59
N LEU A 104 3.80 2.49 -2.86
CA LEU A 104 4.65 1.33 -2.99
C LEU A 104 3.81 0.09 -2.67
N SER A 105 3.89 -0.94 -3.51
CA SER A 105 3.26 -2.24 -3.22
C SER A 105 4.27 -3.20 -2.61
N VAL A 106 3.78 -4.04 -1.70
CA VAL A 106 4.55 -5.18 -1.20
C VAL A 106 3.68 -6.41 -1.39
N ASP A 107 4.20 -7.35 -2.16
CA ASP A 107 3.46 -8.52 -2.64
C ASP A 107 4.22 -9.80 -2.29
N ILE A 108 3.52 -10.79 -1.76
CA ILE A 108 4.06 -12.16 -1.64
C ILE A 108 3.37 -13.01 -2.68
N ARG A 109 4.15 -13.56 -3.61
CA ARG A 109 3.68 -14.52 -4.62
C ARG A 109 4.73 -15.62 -4.78
N ASN A 110 4.27 -16.87 -4.86
CA ASN A 110 5.14 -18.05 -4.97
C ASN A 110 6.25 -18.11 -3.90
N ASN A 111 5.94 -17.69 -2.66
CA ASN A 111 6.87 -17.67 -1.53
C ASN A 111 8.08 -16.73 -1.71
N ILE A 112 7.92 -15.72 -2.56
CA ILE A 112 8.89 -14.66 -2.83
C ILE A 112 8.22 -13.32 -2.52
N LEU A 113 8.97 -12.44 -1.86
CA LEU A 113 8.55 -11.08 -1.54
C LEU A 113 9.00 -10.14 -2.66
N PHE A 114 8.06 -9.34 -3.14
CA PHE A 114 8.31 -8.30 -4.14
C PHE A 114 7.98 -6.94 -3.53
N ILE A 115 8.87 -5.98 -3.75
CA ILE A 115 8.66 -4.58 -3.37
C ILE A 115 8.68 -3.76 -4.67
N THR A 116 7.55 -3.11 -4.98
CA THR A 116 7.36 -2.42 -6.25
C THR A 116 7.10 -0.94 -6.00
N PRO A 117 8.05 -0.05 -6.29
CA PRO A 117 7.81 1.39 -6.30
C PRO A 117 6.84 1.77 -7.41
N LEU A 118 5.97 2.75 -7.13
CA LEU A 118 4.91 3.15 -8.04
C LEU A 118 5.08 4.62 -8.49
N HIS A 119 4.77 4.87 -9.75
CA HIS A 119 4.63 6.19 -10.35
C HIS A 119 3.20 6.67 -10.15
N GLN A 120 3.02 7.80 -9.49
CA GLN A 120 1.72 8.45 -9.42
C GLN A 120 1.46 9.25 -10.71
N ASP A 121 0.49 8.79 -11.51
CA ASP A 121 0.07 9.39 -12.78
C ASP A 121 -1.19 10.29 -12.65
N GLY A 122 -1.77 10.36 -11.45
CA GLY A 122 -2.96 11.17 -11.17
C GLY A 122 -3.38 11.15 -9.70
N LEU A 123 -4.54 11.74 -9.39
CA LEU A 123 -5.08 11.74 -8.04
C LEU A 123 -5.62 10.34 -7.73
N ASP A 124 -5.03 9.65 -6.76
CA ASP A 124 -5.38 8.28 -6.36
C ASP A 124 -5.20 7.23 -7.49
N SER A 125 -4.37 7.54 -8.48
CA SER A 125 -3.99 6.63 -9.56
C SER A 125 -2.47 6.49 -9.62
N PHE A 126 -2.01 5.29 -9.96
CA PHE A 126 -0.60 4.96 -10.04
C PHE A 126 -0.37 3.76 -10.95
N GLU A 127 0.84 3.67 -11.46
CA GLU A 127 1.36 2.55 -12.23
C GLU A 127 2.75 2.14 -11.73
N THR A 128 3.28 1.01 -12.20
CA THR A 128 4.65 0.59 -11.86
C THR A 128 5.67 1.57 -12.45
N VAL A 129 6.65 2.00 -11.65
CA VAL A 129 7.78 2.79 -12.16
C VAL A 129 8.53 1.99 -13.22
N ARG A 130 8.93 2.63 -14.31
CA ARG A 130 9.72 2.00 -15.37
C ARG A 130 11.16 2.51 -15.37
N ASP A 131 12.10 1.60 -15.59
CA ASP A 131 13.50 1.94 -15.81
C ASP A 131 13.74 2.54 -17.21
N LYS A 132 15.01 2.82 -17.53
CA LYS A 132 15.40 3.42 -18.82
C LYS A 132 15.12 2.52 -20.02
N ASP A 133 15.01 1.22 -19.81
CA ASP A 133 14.71 0.22 -20.83
C ASP A 133 13.19 -0.06 -20.93
N GLY A 134 12.38 0.63 -20.11
CA GLY A 134 10.94 0.49 -20.06
C GLY A 134 10.44 -0.68 -19.21
N GLN A 135 11.34 -1.38 -18.50
CA GLN A 135 10.99 -2.50 -17.63
C GLN A 135 10.47 -1.99 -16.28
N GLY A 136 9.51 -2.71 -15.69
CA GLY A 136 8.97 -2.36 -14.38
C GLY A 136 10.03 -2.55 -13.29
N VAL A 137 10.25 -1.53 -12.47
CA VAL A 137 11.13 -1.61 -11.31
C VAL A 137 10.41 -2.42 -10.22
N GLU A 138 11.00 -3.55 -9.86
CA GLU A 138 10.50 -4.46 -8.84
C GLU A 138 11.70 -5.11 -8.15
N PHE A 139 11.73 -5.10 -6.83
CA PHE A 139 12.82 -5.68 -6.03
C PHE A 139 12.38 -7.01 -5.44
N GLU A 140 13.17 -8.05 -5.69
CA GLU A 140 12.89 -9.42 -5.23
C GLU A 140 13.69 -9.76 -3.97
N TYR A 141 13.01 -10.35 -2.99
CA TYR A 141 13.61 -10.78 -1.74
C TYR A 141 13.06 -12.14 -1.26
N PRO A 142 13.82 -12.88 -0.43
CA PRO A 142 13.28 -14.01 0.32
C PRO A 142 12.12 -13.58 1.23
N VAL A 143 11.05 -14.36 1.28
CA VAL A 143 9.88 -14.05 2.14
C VAL A 143 10.21 -14.01 3.65
N ASN A 144 11.32 -14.64 4.04
CA ASN A 144 11.79 -14.74 5.41
C ASN A 144 12.85 -13.69 5.79
N LEU A 145 12.95 -12.57 5.05
CA LEU A 145 13.68 -11.39 5.52
C LEU A 145 13.33 -11.09 6.98
N SER A 146 14.32 -10.65 7.77
CA SER A 146 14.03 -10.13 9.11
C SER A 146 13.16 -8.87 9.01
N ASP A 147 12.47 -8.52 10.10
CA ASP A 147 11.65 -7.30 10.12
C ASP A 147 12.49 -6.04 9.89
N GLU A 148 13.71 -5.99 10.42
CA GLU A 148 14.60 -4.85 10.20
C GLU A 148 15.02 -4.71 8.73
N GLU A 149 15.41 -5.81 8.09
CA GLU A 149 15.74 -5.81 6.66
C GLU A 149 14.53 -5.48 5.78
N LEU A 150 13.34 -5.98 6.13
CA LEU A 150 12.10 -5.67 5.42
C LEU A 150 11.76 -4.18 5.50
N GLY A 151 11.82 -3.58 6.69
CA GLY A 151 11.57 -2.16 6.86
C GLY A 151 12.58 -1.30 6.13
N LYS A 152 13.86 -1.69 6.17
CA LYS A 152 14.93 -1.02 5.41
C LYS A 152 14.69 -1.11 3.90
N ALA A 153 14.42 -2.31 3.38
CA ALA A 153 14.20 -2.53 1.95
C ALA A 153 13.02 -1.70 1.41
N VAL A 154 11.92 -1.59 2.18
CA VAL A 154 10.78 -0.73 1.83
C VAL A 154 11.16 0.74 1.81
N LYS A 155 11.94 1.23 2.78
CA LYS A 155 12.41 2.63 2.78
C LYS A 155 13.30 2.92 1.59
N ASP A 156 14.27 2.05 1.31
CA ASP A 156 15.19 2.21 0.18
C ASP A 156 14.41 2.20 -1.15
N ALA A 157 13.38 1.36 -1.27
CA ALA A 157 12.54 1.30 -2.47
C ALA A 157 11.65 2.55 -2.66
N PHE A 158 11.28 3.28 -1.59
CA PHE A 158 10.53 4.54 -1.74
C PHE A 158 11.31 5.62 -2.51
N GLU A 159 12.65 5.57 -2.53
CA GLU A 159 13.50 6.49 -3.29
C GLU A 159 13.31 6.34 -4.82
N TYR A 160 12.71 5.23 -5.26
CA TYR A 160 12.41 4.97 -6.67
C TYR A 160 10.99 5.39 -7.05
N CYS A 161 10.11 5.69 -6.08
CA CYS A 161 8.77 6.17 -6.36
C CYS A 161 8.82 7.54 -7.05
N THR A 162 7.94 7.75 -8.03
CA THR A 162 7.86 9.01 -8.77
C THR A 162 6.43 9.53 -8.78
N SER A 163 6.23 10.80 -9.10
CA SER A 163 4.89 11.41 -9.16
C SER A 163 4.87 12.56 -10.14
N ILE A 164 3.79 12.70 -10.92
CA ILE A 164 3.58 13.90 -11.75
C ILE A 164 3.45 15.20 -10.94
N TYR A 165 3.23 15.09 -9.62
CA TYR A 165 3.08 16.23 -8.71
C TYR A 165 4.38 16.64 -8.01
N ARG A 166 5.43 15.82 -8.08
CA ARG A 166 6.74 16.09 -7.47
C ARG A 166 7.80 16.13 -8.56
N LYS A 167 8.30 17.33 -8.85
CA LYS A 167 9.36 17.59 -9.82
C LYS A 167 10.72 17.61 -9.14
#